data_AF-A0A226DEV3-F1
#
_entry.id   AF-A0A226DEV3-F1
#
_cell.length_a   1.000
_cell.length_b   1.000
_cell.length_c   1.000
_cell.angle_alpha   90.00
_cell.angle_beta   90.00
_cell.angle_gamma   90.00
#
_symmetry.space_group_name_H-M   'P 1'
#
loop_
_entity.id
_entity.type
_entity.pdbx_description
1 polymer ?
#
loop_
_entity_poly.entity_id
_entity_poly.type
_entity_poly.pdbx_seq_one_letter_code
_entity_poly.pdbx_strand_id
1 'polypeptide(L)'
;MSALDGDTASKVYDQLLSSRGLLKGTTRIIATHYNDLIAEADIVIELQNGAIKSVGPGRGVFIQERPLSNHRDDKLCSTDAFPGQIRENNLSDNDLPAEKWLYVREGGLKGCALGVTLVVFSAAAYTFSNVWLSIWSAQDEKDQEQTGTTNIAIYSTMGLIQAIFSLLGCLAIYNFSITASRNLHDIMALKILNGEITGLNRIGVGQLLNVVSKDFDILESIFPQNLQATILNFLLLLSAIFTTC
;
A
#
# COMPACT_ATOMS: atom_id res chain seq x y z
N MET A 1 -12.28 34.57 -12.25
CA MET A 1 -11.17 34.99 -11.36
C MET A 1 -11.37 34.54 -9.91
N SER A 2 -12.11 33.46 -9.66
CA SER A 2 -12.50 33.05 -8.30
C SER A 2 -11.38 32.43 -7.45
N ALA A 3 -10.21 32.18 -8.04
CA ALA A 3 -9.03 31.63 -7.38
C ALA A 3 -7.91 32.67 -7.21
N LEU A 4 -8.14 33.92 -7.61
CA LEU A 4 -7.21 35.03 -7.43
C LEU A 4 -7.71 35.94 -6.31
N ASP A 5 -6.79 36.51 -5.54
CA ASP A 5 -7.07 37.61 -4.62
C ASP A 5 -7.53 38.85 -5.40
N GLY A 6 -8.27 39.74 -4.73
CA GLY A 6 -8.90 40.90 -5.38
C GLY A 6 -7.90 41.81 -6.12
N ASP A 7 -6.71 42.01 -5.56
CA ASP A 7 -5.69 42.86 -6.17
C ASP A 7 -5.03 42.20 -7.37
N THR A 8 -4.69 40.91 -7.30
CA THR A 8 -4.16 40.19 -8.46
C THR A 8 -5.23 40.02 -9.56
N ALA A 9 -6.49 39.79 -9.19
CA ALA A 9 -7.60 39.76 -10.14
C ALA A 9 -7.73 41.10 -10.89
N SER A 10 -7.65 42.23 -10.16
CA SER A 10 -7.66 43.57 -10.77
C SER A 10 -6.45 43.79 -11.70
N LYS A 11 -5.25 43.40 -11.30
CA LYS A 11 -4.04 43.49 -12.16
C LYS A 11 -4.17 42.64 -13.42
N VAL A 12 -4.63 41.40 -13.29
CA VAL A 12 -4.88 40.49 -14.42
C VAL A 12 -5.93 41.07 -15.34
N TYR A 13 -7.00 41.66 -14.79
CA TYR A 13 -8.03 42.32 -15.57
C TYR A 13 -7.47 43.53 -16.33
N ASP A 14 -6.81 44.46 -15.67
CA ASP A 14 -6.28 45.68 -16.28
C ASP A 14 -5.26 45.38 -17.39
N GLN A 15 -4.38 44.39 -17.15
CA GLN A 15 -3.32 44.07 -18.11
C GLN A 15 -3.78 43.18 -19.26
N LEU A 16 -4.77 42.30 -19.06
CA LEU A 16 -5.20 41.34 -20.09
C LEU A 16 -6.57 41.68 -20.68
N LEU A 17 -7.58 41.87 -19.84
CA LEU A 17 -8.99 41.82 -20.21
C LEU A 17 -9.65 43.20 -20.42
N SER A 18 -9.09 44.26 -19.83
CA SER A 18 -9.56 45.65 -19.98
C SER A 18 -9.58 46.09 -21.45
N SER A 19 -10.29 47.18 -21.76
CA SER A 19 -10.26 47.83 -23.09
C SER A 19 -8.85 48.25 -23.51
N ARG A 20 -7.94 48.40 -22.54
CA ARG A 20 -6.52 48.74 -22.74
C ARG A 20 -5.57 47.55 -22.55
N GLY A 21 -6.08 46.37 -22.22
CA GLY A 21 -5.28 45.17 -21.99
C GLY A 21 -4.75 44.52 -23.27
N LEU A 22 -3.91 43.51 -23.10
CA LEU A 22 -3.25 42.76 -24.18
C LEU A 22 -4.23 42.12 -25.17
N LEU A 23 -5.46 41.81 -24.74
CA LEU A 23 -6.48 41.20 -25.60
C LEU A 23 -7.35 42.23 -26.34
N LYS A 24 -6.90 43.48 -26.44
CA LYS A 24 -7.61 44.53 -27.18
C LYS A 24 -7.77 44.15 -28.65
N GLY A 25 -9.00 44.22 -29.15
CA GLY A 25 -9.34 43.90 -30.54
C GLY A 25 -9.71 42.43 -30.79
N THR A 26 -9.72 41.60 -29.75
CA THR A 26 -10.25 40.22 -29.81
C THR A 26 -11.63 40.12 -29.16
N THR A 27 -12.43 39.14 -29.59
CA THR A 27 -13.73 38.85 -28.96
C THR A 27 -13.49 38.24 -27.58
N ARG A 28 -14.05 38.86 -26.54
CA ARG A 28 -13.88 38.43 -25.14
C ARG A 28 -15.25 38.21 -24.50
N ILE A 29 -15.46 37.03 -23.93
CA ILE A 29 -16.66 36.68 -23.18
C ILE A 29 -16.22 36.28 -21.78
N ILE A 30 -16.72 36.98 -20.76
CA ILE A 30 -16.33 36.78 -19.37
C ILE A 30 -17.59 36.50 -18.54
N ALA A 31 -17.64 35.34 -17.89
CA ALA A 31 -18.63 35.04 -16.86
C ALA A 31 -18.03 35.39 -15.48
N THR A 32 -18.62 36.38 -14.80
CA THR A 32 -18.08 36.91 -13.55
C THR A 32 -19.19 37.37 -12.61
N HIS A 33 -18.94 37.28 -11.30
CA HIS A 33 -19.77 37.88 -10.24
C HIS A 33 -19.17 39.19 -9.69
N TYR A 34 -18.02 39.63 -10.23
CA TYR A 34 -17.36 40.86 -9.84
C TYR A 34 -18.00 42.04 -10.58
N ASN A 35 -18.67 42.91 -9.83
CA ASN A 35 -19.43 44.03 -10.39
C ASN A 35 -18.54 45.11 -11.03
N ASP A 36 -17.31 45.27 -10.56
CA ASP A 36 -16.40 46.32 -11.06
C ASP A 36 -16.00 46.09 -12.53
N LEU A 37 -16.04 44.84 -13.01
CA LEU A 37 -15.71 44.47 -14.39
C LEU A 37 -16.88 44.73 -15.35
N ILE A 38 -18.08 44.93 -14.82
CA ILE A 38 -19.32 45.11 -15.60
C ILE A 38 -19.36 46.52 -16.22
N ALA A 39 -18.77 47.50 -15.54
CA ALA A 39 -18.81 48.91 -15.97
C ALA A 39 -18.04 49.17 -17.28
N GLU A 40 -16.99 48.38 -17.57
CA GLU A 40 -16.19 48.50 -18.79
C GLU A 40 -16.69 47.60 -19.93
N ALA A 41 -17.69 46.75 -19.68
CA ALA A 41 -18.18 45.79 -20.67
C ALA A 41 -19.05 46.45 -21.75
N ASP A 42 -18.83 46.05 -23.01
CA ASP A 42 -19.63 46.50 -24.15
C ASP A 42 -21.08 45.99 -24.07
N ILE A 43 -21.25 44.72 -23.66
CA ILE A 43 -22.55 44.06 -23.49
C ILE A 43 -22.51 43.22 -22.21
N VAL A 44 -23.56 43.35 -21.39
CA VAL A 44 -23.77 42.61 -20.15
C VAL A 44 -25.02 41.77 -20.30
N ILE A 45 -24.91 40.47 -20.00
CA ILE A 45 -26.01 39.50 -19.99
C ILE A 45 -26.20 39.03 -18.55
N GLU A 46 -27.34 39.36 -17.95
CA GLU A 46 -27.73 38.83 -16.64
C GLU A 46 -28.50 37.52 -16.85
N LEU A 47 -27.97 36.43 -16.27
CA LEU A 47 -28.62 35.14 -16.26
C LEU A 47 -29.25 34.90 -14.88
N GLN A 48 -30.52 34.50 -14.85
CA GLN A 48 -31.22 34.13 -13.63
C GLN A 48 -32.01 32.83 -13.85
N ASN A 49 -31.79 31.83 -13.00
CA ASN A 49 -32.47 30.52 -13.04
C ASN A 49 -32.42 29.81 -14.41
N GLY A 50 -31.28 29.86 -15.10
CA GLY A 50 -31.10 29.23 -16.41
C GLY A 50 -31.76 29.97 -17.58
N ALA A 51 -32.35 31.15 -17.35
CA ALA A 51 -32.91 32.02 -18.38
C ALA A 51 -32.18 33.38 -18.43
N ILE A 52 -32.23 34.03 -19.59
CA ILE A 52 -31.70 35.39 -19.77
C ILE A 52 -32.70 36.38 -19.17
N LYS A 53 -32.27 37.12 -18.14
CA LYS A 53 -33.09 38.13 -17.46
C LYS A 53 -32.98 39.49 -18.14
N SER A 54 -31.77 39.92 -18.48
CA SER A 54 -31.54 41.19 -19.18
C SER A 54 -30.27 41.16 -20.02
N VAL A 55 -30.30 41.91 -21.12
CA VAL A 55 -29.14 42.17 -21.98
C VAL A 55 -29.06 43.68 -22.21
N GLY A 56 -27.92 44.29 -21.94
CA GLY A 56 -27.74 45.74 -22.12
C GLY A 56 -26.29 46.20 -22.06
N PRO A 57 -26.00 47.46 -22.40
CA PRO A 57 -24.65 48.02 -22.30
C PRO A 57 -24.21 48.17 -20.83
N GLY A 58 -22.94 47.87 -20.53
CA GLY A 58 -22.43 47.86 -19.15
C GLY A 58 -22.47 49.20 -18.42
N ARG A 59 -22.53 50.31 -19.16
CA ARG A 59 -22.59 51.69 -18.62
C ARG A 59 -23.95 52.11 -18.04
N GLY A 60 -24.99 51.29 -18.15
CA GLY A 60 -26.35 51.70 -17.78
C GLY A 60 -26.99 50.97 -16.60
N VAL A 61 -26.32 50.00 -15.98
CA VAL A 61 -27.07 48.96 -15.23
C VAL A 61 -27.00 49.05 -13.70
N PHE A 62 -25.93 49.53 -13.04
CA PHE A 62 -25.98 49.78 -11.58
C PHE A 62 -24.97 50.82 -11.11
N ILE A 63 -25.43 52.00 -10.65
CA ILE A 63 -24.65 52.87 -9.73
C ILE A 63 -25.28 52.69 -8.35
N GLN A 64 -24.65 51.86 -7.51
CA GLN A 64 -24.78 52.00 -6.07
C GLN A 64 -23.39 51.85 -5.46
N GLU A 65 -22.76 52.99 -5.23
CA GLU A 65 -21.43 53.12 -4.65
C GLU A 65 -21.38 52.50 -3.24
N ARG A 66 -20.31 51.77 -2.93
CA ARG A 66 -19.79 51.63 -1.57
C ARG A 66 -18.31 52.04 -1.58
N PRO A 67 -17.85 52.78 -0.56
CA PRO A 67 -16.50 53.33 -0.54
C PRO A 67 -15.47 52.23 -0.27
N LEU A 68 -14.38 52.26 -1.04
CA LEU A 68 -13.17 51.46 -0.78
C LEU A 68 -12.50 51.95 0.51
N SER A 69 -12.30 51.03 1.46
CA SER A 69 -11.46 51.27 2.63
C SER A 69 -10.31 50.26 2.72
N ASN A 70 -9.10 50.84 2.76
CA ASN A 70 -7.91 50.40 3.46
C ASN A 70 -7.12 49.20 2.91
N HIS A 71 -6.15 49.57 2.08
CA HIS A 71 -4.71 49.41 2.32
C HIS A 71 -4.33 48.53 3.52
N ARG A 72 -3.70 47.38 3.22
CA ARG A 72 -2.68 46.77 4.06
C ARG A 72 -1.67 46.05 3.17
N ASP A 73 -0.43 46.49 3.29
CA ASP A 73 0.75 45.85 2.72
C ASP A 73 0.95 44.49 3.37
N ASP A 74 1.09 43.43 2.59
CA ASP A 74 1.80 42.21 3.02
C ASP A 74 2.60 41.66 1.84
N LYS A 75 3.92 41.81 1.95
CA LYS A 75 4.94 41.12 1.14
C LYS A 75 4.93 39.63 1.49
N LEU A 76 4.84 38.76 0.48
CA LEU A 76 5.48 37.43 0.38
C LEU A 76 4.93 36.74 -0.87
N CYS A 77 5.62 35.92 -1.65
CA CYS A 77 7.01 35.67 -1.97
C CYS A 77 6.93 34.79 -3.22
N SER A 78 7.89 34.94 -4.12
CA SER A 78 8.01 34.24 -5.39
C SER A 78 7.87 32.72 -5.26
N THR A 79 6.95 32.17 -6.05
CA THR A 79 6.84 30.72 -6.32
C THR A 79 8.02 30.29 -7.18
N ASP A 80 9.02 29.69 -6.56
CA ASP A 80 10.08 28.97 -7.28
C ASP A 80 9.58 27.59 -7.73
N ALA A 81 10.09 27.21 -8.90
CA ALA A 81 9.76 26.05 -9.69
C ALA A 81 9.91 24.70 -8.94
N PHE A 82 9.06 23.74 -9.30
CA PHE A 82 9.28 22.32 -9.00
C PHE A 82 10.23 21.70 -10.04
N PRO A 83 11.37 21.17 -9.58
CA PRO A 83 11.89 19.94 -10.14
C PRO A 83 12.13 18.93 -9.01
N GLY A 84 11.56 17.73 -9.15
CA GLY A 84 11.67 16.67 -8.16
C GLY A 84 11.79 15.30 -8.80
N GLN A 85 12.90 15.08 -9.52
CA GLN A 85 13.34 13.75 -9.92
C GLN A 85 14.08 13.09 -8.74
N ILE A 86 13.71 11.84 -8.51
CA ILE A 86 14.32 10.76 -7.69
C ILE A 86 15.58 11.13 -6.90
N ARG A 87 15.48 11.03 -5.57
CA ARG A 87 16.60 10.73 -4.69
C ARG A 87 16.33 9.38 -4.04
N GLU A 88 16.80 8.31 -4.69
CA GLU A 88 17.21 7.10 -3.99
C GLU A 88 18.27 7.53 -2.97
N ASN A 89 17.82 7.89 -1.78
CA ASN A 89 18.74 7.80 -0.65
C ASN A 89 19.04 6.31 -0.56
N ASN A 90 20.29 5.97 -0.87
CA ASN A 90 21.02 4.91 -0.20
C ASN A 90 20.66 4.98 1.29
N LEU A 91 19.61 4.27 1.71
CA LEU A 91 19.41 3.97 3.10
C LEU A 91 20.62 3.12 3.45
N SER A 92 21.56 3.74 4.16
CA SER A 92 22.60 3.00 4.86
C SER A 92 21.87 1.93 5.66
N ASP A 93 22.17 0.67 5.35
CA ASP A 93 21.58 -0.57 5.87
C ASP A 93 21.72 -0.72 7.42
N ASN A 94 22.14 0.35 8.10
CA ASN A 94 22.51 0.43 9.50
C ASN A 94 21.53 1.22 10.37
N ASP A 95 20.55 1.96 9.82
CA ASP A 95 19.70 2.88 10.62
C ASP A 95 18.21 2.50 10.71
N LEU A 96 17.81 1.29 10.30
CA LEU A 96 16.52 0.75 10.73
C LEU A 96 16.72 -0.32 11.79
N PRO A 97 16.50 -0.02 13.09
CA PRO A 97 16.10 -1.04 14.05
C PRO A 97 14.64 -1.44 13.77
N ALA A 98 14.32 -1.79 12.51
CA ALA A 98 13.15 -2.61 12.25
C ALA A 98 13.51 -3.96 12.83
N GLU A 99 13.02 -4.23 14.05
CA GLU A 99 13.18 -5.54 14.66
C GLU A 99 12.88 -6.61 13.60
N LYS A 100 13.90 -7.34 13.14
CA LYS A 100 13.75 -8.40 12.10
C LYS A 100 12.67 -9.42 12.47
N TRP A 101 12.30 -9.45 13.74
CA TRP A 101 11.32 -10.32 14.37
C TRP A 101 9.93 -9.70 14.49
N LEU A 102 9.70 -8.47 13.99
CA LEU A 102 8.41 -7.78 14.06
C LEU A 102 7.28 -8.67 13.51
N TYR A 103 7.51 -9.34 12.39
CA TYR A 103 6.54 -10.26 11.82
C TYR A 103 6.16 -11.41 12.77
N VAL A 104 7.17 -12.01 13.41
CA VAL A 104 6.96 -13.11 14.38
C VAL A 104 6.30 -12.62 15.66
N ARG A 105 6.62 -11.39 16.07
CA ARG A 105 6.03 -10.74 17.23
C ARG A 105 4.55 -10.43 17.02
N GLU A 106 4.21 -9.79 15.89
CA GLU A 106 2.84 -9.38 15.58
C GLU A 106 1.94 -10.57 15.19
N GLY A 107 2.50 -11.62 14.56
CA GLY A 107 1.75 -12.86 14.29
C GLY A 107 1.48 -13.72 15.52
N GLY A 108 2.18 -13.46 16.62
CA GLY A 108 2.06 -14.19 17.87
C GLY A 108 2.97 -15.42 17.93
N LEU A 109 3.83 -15.44 18.95
CA LEU A 109 4.83 -16.49 19.16
C LEU A 109 4.23 -17.89 19.30
N LYS A 110 3.05 -18.01 19.92
CA LYS A 110 2.40 -19.30 20.20
C LYS A 110 1.98 -20.03 18.92
N GLY A 111 1.39 -19.31 17.96
CA GLY A 111 0.94 -19.90 16.69
C GLY A 111 2.11 -20.34 15.83
N CYS A 112 3.16 -19.51 15.76
CA CYS A 112 4.42 -19.84 15.07
C CYS A 112 5.09 -21.07 15.71
N ALA A 113 5.26 -21.08 17.04
CA ALA A 113 5.87 -22.20 17.75
C ALA A 113 5.08 -23.50 17.57
N LEU A 114 3.74 -23.45 17.62
CA LEU A 114 2.88 -24.59 17.34
C LEU A 114 3.09 -25.12 15.91
N GLY A 115 3.03 -24.24 14.90
CA GLY A 115 3.21 -24.62 13.50
C GLY A 115 4.58 -25.26 13.23
N VAL A 116 5.66 -24.65 13.73
CA VAL A 116 7.02 -25.20 13.61
C VAL A 116 7.13 -26.56 14.29
N THR A 117 6.58 -26.71 15.50
CA THR A 117 6.61 -27.99 16.24
C THR A 117 5.88 -29.11 15.48
N LEU A 118 4.72 -28.80 14.89
CA LEU A 118 3.96 -29.77 14.08
C LEU A 118 4.72 -30.18 12.81
N VAL A 119 5.38 -29.24 12.14
CA VAL A 119 6.21 -29.53 10.96
C VAL A 119 7.41 -30.40 11.34
N VAL A 120 8.09 -30.11 12.46
CA VAL A 120 9.19 -30.95 12.96
C VAL A 120 8.71 -32.37 13.27
N PHE A 121 7.55 -32.52 13.91
CA PHE A 121 6.97 -33.83 14.18
C PHE A 121 6.62 -34.59 12.89
N SER A 122 6.09 -33.89 11.88
CA SER A 122 5.83 -34.48 10.56
C SER A 122 7.12 -34.95 9.87
N ALA A 123 8.21 -34.20 9.98
CA ALA A 123 9.50 -34.59 9.41
C ALA A 123 10.11 -35.79 10.15
N ALA A 124 9.97 -35.84 11.49
CA ALA A 124 10.39 -37.00 12.26
C ALA A 124 9.62 -38.26 11.82
N ALA A 125 8.29 -38.18 11.71
CA ALA A 125 7.46 -39.29 11.23
C ALA A 125 7.85 -39.76 9.82
N TYR A 126 8.22 -38.83 8.94
CA TYR A 126 8.77 -39.15 7.61
C TYR A 126 10.07 -39.95 7.72
N THR A 127 11.04 -39.49 8.50
CA THR A 127 12.31 -40.20 8.72
C THR A 127 12.08 -41.58 9.29
N PHE A 128 11.21 -41.71 10.30
CA PHE A 128 10.87 -43.01 10.89
C PHE A 128 10.24 -43.97 9.87
N SER A 129 9.33 -43.48 9.02
CA SER A 129 8.73 -44.28 7.95
C SER A 129 9.79 -44.82 6.97
N ASN A 130 10.76 -43.98 6.59
CA ASN A 130 11.86 -44.38 5.71
C ASN A 130 12.82 -45.38 6.37
N VAL A 131 13.19 -45.16 7.64
CA VAL A 131 14.04 -46.10 8.39
C VAL A 131 13.32 -47.45 8.58
N TRP A 132 12.03 -47.42 8.88
CA TRP A 132 11.22 -48.64 8.99
C TRP A 132 11.18 -49.42 7.67
N LEU A 133 10.97 -48.73 6.55
CA LEU A 133 11.01 -49.34 5.22
C LEU A 133 12.39 -49.95 4.93
N SER A 134 13.47 -49.28 5.31
CA SER A 134 14.84 -49.80 5.19
C SER A 134 15.03 -51.10 5.97
N ILE A 135 14.55 -51.17 7.22
CA ILE A 135 14.65 -52.38 8.05
C ILE A 135 13.78 -53.50 7.48
N TRP A 136 12.55 -53.19 7.07
CA TRP A 136 11.65 -54.18 6.47
C TRP A 136 12.23 -54.76 5.17
N SER A 137 12.88 -53.93 4.36
CA SER A 137 13.52 -54.37 3.11
C SER A 137 14.78 -55.23 3.29
N ALA A 138 15.33 -55.29 4.51
CA ALA A 138 16.55 -56.05 4.82
C ALA A 138 16.27 -57.43 5.46
N GLN A 139 15.00 -57.79 5.68
CA GLN A 139 14.61 -59.07 6.26
C GLN A 139 14.72 -60.22 5.23
N ASP A 140 14.94 -61.45 5.71
CA ASP A 140 14.91 -62.65 4.86
C ASP A 140 13.52 -62.86 4.23
N GLU A 141 13.48 -63.38 3.00
CA GLU A 141 12.23 -63.54 2.22
C GLU A 141 11.11 -64.28 3.00
N LYS A 142 11.48 -65.27 3.83
CA LYS A 142 10.53 -66.08 4.61
C LYS A 142 9.86 -65.30 5.74
N ASP A 143 10.61 -64.43 6.42
CA ASP A 143 10.08 -63.58 7.51
C ASP A 143 9.28 -62.41 6.93
N GLN A 144 9.69 -61.91 5.76
CA GLN A 144 9.00 -60.86 5.02
C GLN A 144 7.62 -61.31 4.52
N GLU A 145 7.47 -62.56 4.07
CA GLU A 145 6.18 -63.12 3.64
C GLU A 145 5.21 -63.29 4.82
N GLN A 146 5.70 -63.74 5.98
CA GLN A 146 4.85 -63.93 7.18
C GLN A 146 4.42 -62.61 7.83
N THR A 147 5.30 -61.61 7.90
CA THR A 147 5.00 -60.33 8.56
C THR A 147 4.57 -59.20 7.60
N GLY A 148 4.53 -59.46 6.30
CA GLY A 148 4.28 -58.45 5.27
C GLY A 148 2.99 -57.64 5.46
N THR A 149 1.87 -58.29 5.82
CA THR A 149 0.59 -57.60 6.06
C THR A 149 0.65 -56.62 7.23
N THR A 150 1.38 -56.98 8.29
CA THR A 150 1.56 -56.14 9.48
C THR A 150 2.51 -54.98 9.18
N ASN A 151 3.59 -55.23 8.44
CA ASN A 151 4.57 -54.20 8.08
C ASN A 151 3.97 -53.14 7.13
N ILE A 152 3.14 -53.55 6.16
CA ILE A 152 2.39 -52.64 5.29
C ILE A 152 1.42 -51.78 6.11
N ALA A 153 0.74 -52.37 7.11
CA ALA A 153 -0.16 -51.63 7.98
C ALA A 153 0.58 -50.56 8.82
N ILE A 154 1.74 -50.90 9.39
CA ILE A 154 2.59 -49.96 10.15
C ILE A 154 3.08 -48.83 9.25
N TYR A 155 3.60 -49.15 8.07
CA TYR A 155 4.08 -48.15 7.10
C TYR A 155 2.95 -47.19 6.67
N SER A 156 1.78 -47.74 6.35
CA SER A 156 0.62 -46.96 5.89
C SER A 156 0.09 -46.03 6.99
N THR A 157 0.03 -46.51 8.23
CA THR A 157 -0.43 -45.70 9.37
C THR A 157 0.55 -44.58 9.71
N MET A 158 1.86 -44.83 9.65
CA MET A 158 2.88 -43.79 9.82
C MET A 158 2.83 -42.72 8.72
N GLY A 159 2.64 -43.11 7.46
CA GLY A 159 2.45 -42.16 6.36
C GLY A 159 1.19 -41.30 6.54
N LEU A 160 0.10 -41.89 7.02
CA LEU A 160 -1.14 -41.17 7.32
C LEU A 160 -0.94 -40.17 8.48
N ILE A 161 -0.26 -40.60 9.54
CA ILE A 161 0.11 -39.73 10.67
C ILE A 161 0.96 -38.54 10.17
N GLN A 162 2.00 -38.81 9.37
CA GLN A 162 2.83 -37.76 8.77
C GLN A 162 1.98 -36.75 7.98
N ALA A 163 1.08 -37.23 7.11
CA ALA A 163 0.22 -36.38 6.30
C ALA A 163 -0.69 -35.48 7.16
N ILE A 164 -1.27 -36.02 8.23
CA ILE A 164 -2.12 -35.27 9.17
C ILE A 164 -1.32 -34.18 9.88
N PHE A 165 -0.14 -34.51 10.43
CA PHE A 165 0.70 -33.53 11.12
C PHE A 165 1.23 -32.45 10.18
N SER A 166 1.60 -32.82 8.95
CA SER A 166 2.00 -31.86 7.92
C SER A 166 0.87 -30.89 7.59
N LEU A 167 -0.35 -31.40 7.34
CA LEU A 167 -1.52 -30.57 7.05
C LEU A 167 -1.88 -29.63 8.21
N LEU A 168 -1.87 -30.12 9.45
CA LEU A 168 -2.10 -29.29 10.64
C LEU A 168 -1.00 -28.22 10.80
N GLY A 169 0.26 -28.57 10.53
CA GLY A 169 1.39 -27.63 10.53
C GLY A 169 1.23 -26.53 9.48
N CYS A 170 0.86 -26.88 8.25
CA CYS A 170 0.56 -25.93 7.18
C CYS A 170 -0.53 -24.94 7.60
N LEU A 171 -1.64 -25.46 8.11
CA LEU A 171 -2.77 -24.63 8.54
C LEU A 171 -2.38 -23.71 9.70
N ALA A 172 -1.59 -24.20 10.67
CA ALA A 172 -1.12 -23.37 11.77
C ALA A 172 -0.21 -22.22 11.30
N ILE A 173 0.75 -22.50 10.40
CA ILE A 173 1.64 -21.48 9.82
C ILE A 173 0.84 -20.48 8.97
N TYR A 174 -0.14 -20.94 8.20
CA TYR A 174 -0.98 -20.08 7.37
C TYR A 174 -1.87 -19.16 8.23
N ASN A 175 -2.49 -19.69 9.30
CA ASN A 175 -3.27 -18.87 10.24
C ASN A 175 -2.40 -17.84 10.97
N PHE A 176 -1.18 -18.24 11.37
CA PHE A 176 -0.18 -17.32 11.92
C PHE A 176 0.16 -16.21 10.92
N SER A 177 0.36 -16.54 9.65
CA SER A 177 0.66 -15.60 8.57
C SER A 177 -0.45 -14.58 8.36
N ILE A 178 -1.71 -15.02 8.29
CA ILE A 178 -2.87 -14.12 8.16
C ILE A 178 -2.99 -13.20 9.37
N THR A 179 -2.78 -13.73 10.58
CA THR A 179 -2.85 -12.93 11.80
C THR A 179 -1.76 -11.86 11.82
N ALA A 180 -0.53 -12.22 11.46
CA ALA A 180 0.58 -11.28 11.33
C ALA A 180 0.30 -10.18 10.29
N SER A 181 -0.24 -10.59 9.13
CA SER A 181 -0.59 -9.71 8.01
C SER A 181 -1.59 -8.63 8.45
N ARG A 182 -2.69 -9.02 9.11
CA ARG A 182 -3.72 -8.08 9.61
C ARG A 182 -3.15 -7.07 10.61
N ASN A 183 -2.40 -7.54 11.59
CA ASN A 183 -1.82 -6.66 12.60
C ASN A 183 -0.82 -5.68 11.99
N LEU A 184 0.00 -6.13 11.04
CA LEU A 184 0.95 -5.27 10.35
C LEU A 184 0.25 -4.23 9.47
N HIS A 185 -0.85 -4.61 8.81
CA HIS A 185 -1.68 -3.69 8.03
C HIS A 185 -2.25 -2.58 8.91
N ASP A 186 -2.79 -2.91 10.08
CA ASP A 186 -3.36 -1.93 11.01
C ASP A 186 -2.29 -0.96 11.53
N ILE A 187 -1.12 -1.48 11.89
CA ILE A 187 0.02 -0.65 12.33
C ILE A 187 0.46 0.29 11.21
N MET A 188 0.57 -0.20 9.98
CA MET A 188 1.00 0.60 8.84
C MET A 188 -0.04 1.69 8.50
N ALA A 189 -1.33 1.33 8.48
CA ALA A 189 -2.41 2.26 8.23
C ALA A 189 -2.43 3.40 9.27
N LEU A 190 -2.31 3.07 10.56
CA LEU A 190 -2.25 4.09 11.62
C LEU A 190 -1.01 4.97 11.51
N LYS A 191 0.14 4.42 11.12
CA LYS A 191 1.37 5.21 10.90
C LYS A 191 1.26 6.16 9.72
N ILE A 192 0.59 5.74 8.64
CA ILE A 192 0.33 6.60 7.48
C ILE A 192 -0.64 7.72 7.86
N LEU A 193 -1.72 7.39 8.57
CA LEU A 193 -2.74 8.36 8.99
C LEU A 193 -2.22 9.39 10.00
N ASN A 194 -1.31 8.98 10.89
CA ASN A 194 -0.67 9.88 11.86
C ASN A 194 0.58 10.58 11.28
N GLY A 195 0.92 10.33 10.01
CA GLY A 195 2.08 10.90 9.36
C GLY A 195 1.92 12.38 9.02
N GLU A 196 3.04 13.09 8.87
CA GLU A 196 3.02 14.49 8.46
C GLU A 196 2.55 14.65 7.00
N ILE A 197 1.59 15.55 6.77
CA ILE A 197 1.02 15.84 5.44
C ILE A 197 2.12 16.26 4.45
N THR A 198 3.14 16.98 4.92
CA THR A 198 4.31 17.37 4.12
C THR A 198 5.08 16.17 3.55
N GLY A 199 5.18 15.08 4.31
CA GLY A 199 5.82 13.84 3.87
C GLY A 199 4.98 13.08 2.85
N LEU A 200 3.67 13.00 3.08
CA LEU A 200 2.72 12.36 2.17
C LEU A 200 2.62 13.09 0.82
N ASN A 201 2.78 14.42 0.81
CA ASN A 201 2.77 15.20 -0.42
C ASN A 201 4.06 15.02 -1.26
N ARG A 202 5.16 14.57 -0.64
CA ARG A 202 6.43 14.28 -1.36
C ARG A 202 6.41 12.92 -2.05
N ILE A 203 5.76 11.92 -1.45
CA ILE A 203 5.68 10.55 -1.97
C ILE A 203 4.29 10.40 -2.55
N GLY A 204 4.13 10.62 -3.86
CA GLY A 204 2.81 10.64 -4.50
C GLY A 204 1.95 9.45 -4.08
N VAL A 205 0.67 9.68 -3.78
CA VAL A 205 -0.23 8.68 -3.16
C VAL A 205 -0.24 7.35 -3.91
N GLY A 206 -0.16 7.37 -5.25
CA GLY A 206 -0.08 6.16 -6.07
C GLY A 206 1.21 5.36 -5.87
N GLN A 207 2.34 6.03 -5.61
CA GLN A 207 3.61 5.37 -5.31
C GLN A 207 3.59 4.72 -3.93
N LEU A 208 3.06 5.42 -2.92
CA LEU A 208 2.88 4.86 -1.58
C LEU A 208 1.98 3.62 -1.62
N LEU A 209 0.84 3.72 -2.31
CA LEU A 209 -0.10 2.60 -2.46
C LEU A 209 0.56 1.40 -3.17
N ASN A 210 1.34 1.65 -4.22
CA ASN A 210 2.03 0.59 -4.95
C ASN A 210 3.07 -0.13 -4.09
N VAL A 211 3.84 0.60 -3.28
CA VAL A 211 4.83 0.00 -2.38
C VAL A 211 4.13 -0.82 -1.30
N VAL A 212 3.15 -0.23 -0.62
CA VAL A 212 2.40 -0.91 0.45
C VAL A 212 1.70 -2.17 -0.07
N SER A 213 0.98 -2.07 -1.18
CA SER A 213 0.25 -3.21 -1.74
C SER A 213 1.20 -4.32 -2.17
N LYS A 214 2.27 -3.98 -2.92
CA LYS A 214 3.21 -4.98 -3.43
C LYS A 214 3.98 -5.67 -2.31
N ASP A 215 4.42 -4.93 -1.30
CA ASP A 215 5.16 -5.49 -0.18
C ASP A 215 4.27 -6.38 0.70
N PHE A 216 3.00 -5.98 0.86
CA PHE A 216 2.01 -6.76 1.59
C PHE A 216 1.64 -8.07 0.87
N ASP A 217 1.48 -8.02 -0.46
CA ASP A 217 1.24 -9.21 -1.28
C ASP A 217 2.38 -10.22 -1.13
N ILE A 218 3.63 -9.77 -1.13
CA ILE A 218 4.81 -10.63 -0.93
C ILE A 218 4.80 -11.24 0.48
N LEU A 219 4.52 -10.42 1.49
CA LEU A 219 4.51 -10.83 2.89
C LEU A 219 3.41 -11.86 3.21
N GLU A 220 2.23 -11.74 2.59
CA GLU A 220 1.12 -12.66 2.83
C GLU A 220 1.23 -13.95 2.02
N SER A 221 1.64 -13.87 0.76
CA SER A 221 1.60 -15.03 -0.14
C SER A 221 2.91 -15.80 -0.21
N ILE A 222 4.04 -15.11 -0.32
CA ILE A 222 5.35 -15.72 -0.62
C ILE A 222 6.07 -16.12 0.67
N PHE A 223 6.00 -15.30 1.72
CA PHE A 223 6.71 -15.55 2.97
C PHE A 223 6.35 -16.88 3.66
N PRO A 224 5.08 -17.22 3.94
CA PRO A 224 4.76 -18.47 4.61
C PRO A 224 5.17 -19.70 3.78
N GLN A 225 5.05 -19.62 2.45
CA GLN A 225 5.47 -20.68 1.54
C GLN A 225 6.98 -20.91 1.61
N ASN A 226 7.77 -19.83 1.53
CA ASN A 226 9.22 -19.91 1.60
C ASN A 226 9.70 -20.35 2.98
N LEU A 227 9.08 -19.88 4.06
CA LEU A 227 9.39 -20.30 5.42
C LEU A 227 9.15 -21.80 5.59
N GLN A 228 7.99 -22.29 5.15
CA GLN A 228 7.66 -23.70 5.20
C GLN A 228 8.61 -24.55 4.36
N ALA A 229 8.87 -24.15 3.11
CA ALA A 229 9.77 -24.86 2.21
C ALA A 229 11.20 -24.93 2.77
N THR A 230 11.69 -23.82 3.36
CA THR A 230 13.03 -23.78 3.97
C THR A 230 13.13 -24.70 5.17
N ILE A 231 12.14 -24.69 6.06
CA ILE A 231 12.10 -25.59 7.23
C ILE A 231 12.06 -27.06 6.78
N LEU A 232 11.19 -27.39 5.83
CA LEU A 232 11.07 -28.76 5.31
C LEU A 232 12.36 -29.22 4.63
N ASN A 233 12.93 -28.42 3.73
CA ASN A 233 14.17 -28.77 3.03
C ASN A 233 15.34 -28.95 4.01
N PHE A 234 15.45 -28.09 5.02
CA PHE A 234 16.46 -28.23 6.06
C PHE A 234 16.30 -29.53 6.86
N LEU A 235 15.06 -29.87 7.27
CA LEU A 235 14.77 -31.10 7.99
C LEU A 235 14.99 -32.36 7.13
N LEU A 236 14.66 -32.30 5.83
CA LEU A 236 14.90 -33.39 4.90
C LEU A 236 16.40 -33.62 4.66
N LEU A 237 17.20 -32.55 4.58
CA LEU A 237 18.67 -32.68 4.51
C LEU A 237 19.22 -33.36 5.77
N LEU A 238 18.75 -32.97 6.96
CA LEU A 238 19.15 -33.63 8.21
C LEU A 238 18.72 -35.10 8.25
N SER A 239 17.50 -35.41 7.79
CA SER A 239 17.01 -36.78 7.67
C SER A 239 17.88 -37.60 6.71
N ALA A 240 18.24 -37.05 5.56
CA ALA A 240 19.05 -37.75 4.57
C ALA A 240 20.44 -38.10 5.13
N ILE A 241 21.10 -37.14 5.78
CA ILE A 241 22.40 -37.35 6.45
C ILE A 241 22.27 -38.47 7.49
N PHE A 242 21.23 -38.42 8.33
CA PHE A 242 20.99 -39.42 9.36
C PHE A 242 20.72 -40.83 8.80
N THR A 243 20.05 -40.96 7.65
CA THR A 243 19.80 -42.27 7.03
C THR A 243 21.01 -42.82 6.28
N THR A 244 21.88 -41.95 5.74
CA THR A 244 23.07 -42.37 4.98
C THR A 244 24.30 -42.68 5.85
N CYS A 245 24.37 -42.14 7.07
CA CYS A 245 25.45 -42.39 8.03
C CYS A 245 25.11 -43.59 8.93
#